data_AF-A0A917CKI6-F1
#
_entry.id   AF-A0A917CKI6-F1
#
_cell.length_a   1.000
_cell.length_b   1.000
_cell.length_c   1.000
_cell.angle_alpha   90.00
_cell.angle_beta   90.00
_cell.angle_gamma   90.00
#
_symmetry.space_group_name_H-M   'P 1'
#
loop_
_entity.id
_entity.type
_entity.pdbx_description
1 polymer ?
#
loop_
_entity_poly.entity_id
_entity_poly.type
_entity_poly.pdbx_seq_one_letter_code
_entity_poly.pdbx_strand_id
1 'polypeptide(L)'
;MSYYVCPVCKTKNEEQRNYCLGCGTWLLSDKFPAKKLRKKNGGRVGRVIGGIVVILAIIGVIAYVKGTDIANIQPAAVQQQTDGYARTNPADLGVPVSGKVTQFDLLTRENERDFGLSVSVNRVIRGDDMPVTIQGGTLKEGHEYLAAEVTVNIDSAGTTDAQASISRNMFSIVSASGKDYPMTVFIHDNSVDARLYAGAEHRGWLVYQVRKDDAAPLIAFARDDQGRGGFWFKTNK
;
A
#
# COMPACT_ATOMS: atom_id res chain seq x y z
N MET A 1 20.15 33.06 -5.00
CA MET A 1 20.11 34.07 -6.10
C MET A 1 19.45 33.45 -7.32
N SER A 2 18.50 34.15 -7.95
CA SER A 2 17.90 33.75 -9.23
C SER A 2 18.70 34.28 -10.41
N TYR A 3 18.59 33.62 -11.57
CA TYR A 3 19.20 34.04 -12.83
C TYR A 3 18.29 33.66 -14.00
N TYR A 4 18.40 34.38 -15.12
CA TYR A 4 17.71 34.06 -16.37
C TYR A 4 18.64 33.28 -17.31
N VAL A 5 18.07 32.36 -18.08
CA VAL A 5 18.79 31.66 -19.15
C VAL A 5 18.30 32.16 -20.50
N CYS A 6 19.21 32.69 -21.31
CA CYS A 6 18.88 33.18 -22.65
C CYS A 6 18.33 32.02 -23.51
N PRO A 7 17.17 32.21 -24.18
CA PRO A 7 16.60 31.14 -25.01
C PRO A 7 17.46 30.84 -26.25
N VAL A 8 18.18 31.85 -26.76
CA VAL A 8 19.00 31.75 -27.98
C VAL A 8 20.35 31.10 -27.70
N CYS A 9 21.20 31.71 -26.87
CA CYS A 9 22.59 31.25 -26.68
C CYS A 9 22.83 30.48 -25.36
N LYS A 10 21.79 30.29 -24.54
CA LYS A 10 21.86 29.61 -23.23
C LYS A 10 22.77 30.25 -22.17
N THR A 11 23.32 31.44 -22.44
CA THR A 11 24.08 32.20 -21.45
C THR A 11 23.21 32.55 -20.23
N LYS A 12 23.78 32.40 -19.04
CA LYS A 12 23.15 32.75 -17.76
C LYS A 12 23.34 34.24 -17.50
N ASN A 13 22.26 34.93 -17.14
CA ASN A 13 22.24 36.36 -16.92
C ASN A 13 21.65 36.65 -15.54
N GLU A 14 22.16 37.69 -14.90
CA GLU A 14 21.62 38.17 -13.63
C GLU A 14 20.18 38.64 -13.79
N GLU A 15 19.40 38.53 -12.71
CA GLU A 15 17.96 38.82 -12.71
C GLU A 15 17.62 40.26 -13.11
N GLN A 16 18.49 41.21 -12.80
CA GLN A 16 18.32 42.64 -13.06
C GLN A 16 18.66 43.07 -14.50
N ARG A 17 19.06 42.14 -15.36
CA ARG A 17 19.47 42.46 -16.74
C ARG A 17 18.36 42.17 -17.74
N ASN A 18 18.07 43.17 -18.57
CA ASN A 18 17.05 43.05 -19.61
C ASN A 18 17.59 42.44 -20.92
N TYR A 19 18.91 42.41 -21.13
CA TYR A 19 19.56 41.83 -22.31
C TYR A 19 20.55 40.72 -21.93
N CYS A 20 20.77 39.78 -22.86
CA CYS A 20 21.73 38.70 -22.71
C CYS A 20 23.17 39.17 -22.93
N LEU A 21 24.07 38.84 -22.00
CA LEU A 21 25.51 39.15 -22.09
C LEU A 21 26.21 38.42 -23.26
N GLY A 22 25.77 37.21 -23.59
CA GLY A 22 26.40 36.42 -24.65
C GLY A 22 26.05 36.85 -26.08
N CYS A 23 24.82 37.29 -26.34
CA CYS A 23 24.34 37.52 -27.71
C CYS A 23 23.48 38.78 -27.87
N GLY A 24 23.33 39.60 -26.83
CA GLY A 24 22.56 40.86 -26.88
C GLY A 24 21.04 40.69 -26.93
N THR A 25 20.50 39.48 -27.00
CA THR A 25 19.04 39.25 -27.09
C THR A 25 18.30 39.75 -25.84
N TRP A 26 17.19 40.46 -26.03
CA TRP A 26 16.30 40.89 -24.94
C TRP A 26 15.66 39.69 -24.24
N LEU A 27 15.83 39.61 -22.92
CA LEU A 27 15.47 38.44 -22.11
C LEU A 27 14.01 38.43 -21.64
N LEU A 28 13.36 39.60 -21.66
CA LEU A 28 11.98 39.81 -21.23
C LEU A 28 11.05 39.97 -22.44
N SER A 29 11.32 39.26 -23.53
CA SER A 29 10.47 39.29 -24.72
C SER A 29 9.27 38.36 -24.54
N ASP A 30 8.08 38.85 -24.89
CA ASP A 30 6.85 38.04 -24.86
C ASP A 30 6.86 36.89 -25.87
N LYS A 31 7.64 37.03 -26.96
CA LYS A 31 7.75 35.99 -28.00
C LYS A 31 8.66 34.83 -27.61
N PHE A 32 9.69 35.10 -26.81
CA PHE A 32 10.66 34.09 -26.36
C PHE A 32 11.14 34.41 -24.93
N PRO A 33 10.32 34.17 -23.90
CA PRO A 33 10.65 34.57 -22.54
C PRO A 33 11.81 33.73 -22.00
N ALA A 34 12.83 34.41 -21.44
CA ALA A 34 13.93 33.73 -20.77
C ALA A 34 13.43 32.99 -19.52
N LYS A 35 13.95 31.78 -19.28
CA LYS A 35 13.53 30.98 -18.13
C LYS A 35 14.25 31.44 -16.87
N LYS A 36 13.50 31.90 -15.85
CA LYS A 36 14.03 32.23 -14.53
C LYS A 36 14.32 30.96 -13.73
N LEU A 37 15.54 30.80 -13.25
CA LEU A 37 15.97 29.66 -12.44
C LEU A 37 16.54 30.16 -11.10
N ARG A 38 16.26 29.44 -10.00
CA ARG A 38 16.91 29.70 -8.70
C ARG A 38 18.19 28.87 -8.58
N LYS A 39 19.30 29.51 -8.22
CA LYS A 39 20.54 28.83 -7.84
C LYS A 39 20.24 27.97 -6.61
N LYS A 40 20.23 26.64 -6.76
CA LYS A 40 20.22 25.71 -5.62
C LYS A 40 21.53 25.94 -4.85
N ASN A 41 21.44 26.38 -3.61
CA ASN A 41 22.60 26.42 -2.73
C ASN A 41 23.07 24.98 -2.53
N GLY A 42 24.31 24.68 -2.92
CA GLY A 42 24.96 23.40 -2.66
C GLY A 42 25.24 23.24 -1.17
N GLY A 43 24.20 22.90 -0.40
CA GLY A 43 24.32 22.53 1.01
C GLY A 43 24.58 21.03 1.14
N ARG A 44 25.65 20.67 1.86
CA ARG A 44 26.01 19.35 2.43
C ARG A 44 26.13 18.11 1.53
N VAL A 45 25.44 18.01 0.40
CA VAL A 45 25.37 16.76 -0.39
C VAL A 45 26.70 16.41 -1.08
N GLY A 46 27.49 17.40 -1.51
CA GLY A 46 28.76 17.16 -2.21
C GLY A 46 29.86 16.52 -1.35
N ARG A 47 29.89 16.80 -0.03
CA ARG A 47 30.86 16.17 0.90
C ARG A 47 30.47 14.74 1.26
N VAL A 48 29.17 14.43 1.28
CA VAL A 48 28.65 13.10 1.59
C VAL A 48 28.90 12.13 0.43
N ILE A 49 28.71 12.58 -0.82
CA ILE A 49 28.97 11.73 -2.01
C ILE A 49 30.46 11.39 -2.13
N GLY A 50 31.37 12.34 -1.89
CA GLY A 50 32.81 12.07 -1.90
C GLY A 50 33.25 11.05 -0.83
N GLY A 51 32.65 11.11 0.36
CA GLY A 51 32.90 10.13 1.42
C GLY A 51 32.31 8.74 1.13
N ILE A 52 31.11 8.68 0.56
CA ILE A 52 30.43 7.41 0.20
C ILE A 52 31.21 6.67 -0.91
N VAL A 53 31.75 7.36 -1.91
CA VAL A 53 32.53 6.72 -2.98
C VAL A 53 33.82 6.09 -2.44
N VAL A 54 34.49 6.73 -1.47
CA VAL A 54 35.70 6.18 -0.83
C VAL A 54 35.36 4.97 0.05
N ILE A 55 34.26 5.01 0.78
CA ILE A 55 33.80 3.88 1.62
C ILE A 55 33.39 2.69 0.74
N LEU A 56 32.69 2.91 -0.37
CA LEU A 56 32.31 1.84 -1.32
C LEU A 56 33.55 1.23 -2.01
N ALA A 57 34.57 2.03 -2.32
CA ALA A 57 35.83 1.51 -2.85
C ALA A 57 36.59 0.65 -1.83
N ILE A 58 36.60 1.05 -0.55
CA ILE A 58 37.22 0.27 0.53
C ILE A 58 36.44 -1.05 0.78
N ILE A 59 35.10 -1.02 0.78
CA ILE A 59 34.27 -2.22 0.90
C ILE A 59 34.47 -3.16 -0.31
N GLY A 60 34.55 -2.61 -1.52
CA GLY A 60 34.85 -3.38 -2.73
C GLY A 60 36.20 -4.09 -2.69
N VAL A 61 37.24 -3.43 -2.17
CA VAL A 61 38.57 -4.03 -1.97
C VAL A 61 38.56 -5.09 -0.87
N ILE A 62 37.82 -4.89 0.23
CA ILE A 62 37.69 -5.89 1.31
C ILE A 62 36.92 -7.13 0.82
N ALA A 63 35.86 -6.97 0.02
CA ALA A 63 35.11 -8.08 -0.56
C ALA A 63 35.93 -8.86 -1.60
N TYR A 64 36.73 -8.16 -2.42
CA TYR A 64 37.62 -8.77 -3.41
C TYR A 64 38.76 -9.58 -2.77
N VAL A 65 39.29 -9.13 -1.63
CA VAL A 65 40.38 -9.82 -0.91
C VAL A 65 39.85 -10.99 -0.05
N LYS A 66 38.56 -11.00 0.32
CA LYS A 66 37.98 -12.03 1.22
C LYS A 66 37.05 -13.06 0.56
N GLY A 67 36.87 -13.03 -0.76
CA GLY A 67 36.12 -14.09 -1.48
C GLY A 67 34.70 -14.30 -0.94
N THR A 68 34.02 -13.23 -0.52
CA THR A 68 32.63 -13.34 -0.04
C THR A 68 31.67 -13.24 -1.21
N ASP A 69 30.99 -14.33 -1.53
CA ASP A 69 29.90 -14.37 -2.50
C ASP A 69 28.78 -13.40 -2.10
N ILE A 70 28.66 -12.30 -2.84
CA ILE A 70 27.53 -11.35 -2.81
C ILE A 70 26.39 -11.84 -3.71
N ALA A 71 26.06 -13.12 -3.60
CA ALA A 71 24.83 -13.67 -4.14
C ALA A 71 23.86 -13.89 -2.96
N ASN A 72 22.67 -13.30 -3.08
CA ASN A 72 21.49 -13.55 -2.26
C ASN A 72 21.27 -12.62 -1.04
N ILE A 73 21.04 -11.33 -1.30
CA ILE A 73 20.14 -10.55 -0.44
C ILE A 73 18.73 -10.68 -1.01
N GLN A 74 18.03 -11.73 -0.58
CA GLN A 74 16.59 -11.88 -0.77
C GLN A 74 15.88 -10.86 0.13
N PRO A 75 14.91 -10.05 -0.35
CA PRO A 75 14.10 -9.24 0.55
C PRO A 75 13.38 -10.16 1.53
N ALA A 76 13.46 -9.83 2.83
CA ALA A 76 12.85 -10.62 3.89
C ALA A 76 11.35 -10.80 3.61
N ALA A 77 10.90 -12.05 3.53
CA ALA A 77 9.48 -12.36 3.46
C ALA A 77 8.83 -11.90 4.77
N VAL A 78 7.82 -11.04 4.69
CA VAL A 78 6.95 -10.74 5.82
C VAL A 78 6.20 -12.03 6.15
N GLN A 79 6.66 -12.77 7.16
CA GLN A 79 6.00 -14.00 7.60
C GLN A 79 4.79 -13.64 8.46
N GLN A 80 3.62 -13.60 7.83
CA GLN A 80 2.36 -13.63 8.57
C GLN A 80 2.14 -15.07 9.06
N GLN A 81 2.46 -15.32 10.32
CA GLN A 81 2.19 -16.61 10.96
C GLN A 81 0.69 -16.67 11.29
N THR A 82 -0.06 -17.38 10.45
CA THR A 82 -1.46 -17.76 10.71
C THR A 82 -1.49 -19.14 11.37
N ASP A 83 -2.57 -19.47 12.09
CA ASP A 83 -2.78 -20.76 12.79
C ASP A 83 -2.93 -21.99 11.85
N GLY A 84 -2.13 -22.08 10.78
CA GLY A 84 -2.19 -23.15 9.78
C GLY A 84 -3.24 -22.93 8.67
N TYR A 85 -4.00 -21.83 8.74
CA TYR A 85 -4.95 -21.45 7.71
C TYR A 85 -4.26 -20.77 6.53
N ALA A 86 -4.60 -21.22 5.32
CA ALA A 86 -4.03 -20.76 4.06
C ALA A 86 -5.07 -20.89 2.94
N ARG A 87 -4.77 -20.40 1.74
CA ARG A 87 -5.69 -20.52 0.58
C ARG A 87 -6.16 -21.96 0.33
N THR A 88 -5.27 -22.93 0.48
CA THR A 88 -5.55 -24.36 0.27
C THR A 88 -6.19 -25.04 1.48
N ASN A 89 -6.23 -24.37 2.63
CA ASN A 89 -6.85 -24.82 3.86
C ASN A 89 -7.50 -23.62 4.57
N PRO A 90 -8.56 -23.03 4.01
CA PRO A 90 -9.21 -21.86 4.57
C PRO A 90 -10.01 -22.24 5.82
N ALA A 91 -10.13 -21.30 6.75
CA ALA A 91 -10.95 -21.44 7.94
C ALA A 91 -12.44 -21.55 7.58
N ASP A 92 -13.16 -22.35 8.36
CA ASP A 92 -14.63 -22.42 8.29
C ASP A 92 -15.27 -21.14 8.80
N LEU A 93 -16.54 -20.92 8.43
CA LEU A 93 -17.32 -19.80 8.94
C LEU A 93 -17.41 -19.84 10.48
N GLY A 94 -17.19 -18.69 11.11
CA GLY A 94 -17.19 -18.52 12.56
C GLY A 94 -15.88 -18.90 13.25
N VAL A 95 -14.91 -19.47 12.54
CA VAL A 95 -13.59 -19.78 13.10
C VAL A 95 -12.69 -18.55 13.02
N PRO A 96 -12.22 -17.99 14.15
CA PRO A 96 -11.26 -16.90 14.13
C PRO A 96 -9.89 -17.41 13.66
N VAL A 97 -9.24 -16.62 12.80
CA VAL A 97 -7.85 -16.79 12.41
C VAL A 97 -7.05 -15.67 13.05
N SER A 98 -6.07 -16.04 13.87
CA SER A 98 -5.19 -15.08 14.55
C SER A 98 -3.86 -14.95 13.82
N GLY A 99 -3.22 -13.79 13.99
CA GLY A 99 -1.89 -13.55 13.45
C GLY A 99 -1.41 -12.14 13.71
N LYS A 100 -0.31 -11.79 13.06
CA LYS A 100 0.26 -10.44 13.10
C LYS A 100 0.13 -9.76 11.75
N VAL A 101 -0.21 -8.48 11.76
CA VAL A 101 -0.20 -7.61 10.59
C VAL A 101 0.62 -6.36 10.90
N THR A 102 1.53 -6.05 10.00
CA THR A 102 2.32 -4.81 10.02
C THR A 102 1.61 -3.76 9.18
N GLN A 103 1.30 -2.61 9.79
CA GLN A 103 0.74 -1.46 9.07
C GLN A 103 1.80 -0.37 8.90
N PHE A 104 1.86 0.21 7.70
CA PHE A 104 2.83 1.24 7.37
C PHE A 104 2.24 2.65 7.49
N ASP A 105 2.96 3.53 8.16
CA ASP A 105 2.65 4.96 8.24
C ASP A 105 3.41 5.75 7.16
N LEU A 106 2.68 6.14 6.10
CA LEU A 106 3.24 6.86 4.94
C LEU A 106 3.84 8.23 5.29
N LEU A 107 3.45 8.83 6.43
CA LEU A 107 3.91 10.16 6.82
C LEU A 107 5.23 10.12 7.58
N THR A 108 5.50 9.05 8.33
CA THR A 108 6.68 8.98 9.19
C THR A 108 7.76 8.04 8.67
N ARG A 109 7.48 7.13 7.71
CA ARG A 109 8.43 6.16 7.10
C ARG A 109 9.23 5.27 8.09
N GLU A 110 9.15 5.52 9.39
CA GLU A 110 9.92 4.90 10.47
C GLU A 110 9.05 4.07 11.43
N ASN A 111 7.73 4.06 11.25
CA ASN A 111 6.82 3.38 12.17
C ASN A 111 6.01 2.32 11.43
N GLU A 112 6.67 1.24 11.01
CA GLU A 112 5.99 -0.04 10.88
C GLU A 112 5.40 -0.38 12.25
N ARG A 113 4.08 -0.58 12.29
CA ARG A 113 3.37 -0.93 13.53
C ARG A 113 2.83 -2.33 13.39
N ASP A 114 3.33 -3.21 14.23
CA ASP A 114 2.81 -4.56 14.35
C ASP A 114 1.57 -4.58 15.26
N PHE A 115 0.52 -5.19 14.75
CA PHE A 115 -0.69 -5.50 15.49
C PHE A 115 -0.89 -7.01 15.52
N GLY A 116 -1.12 -7.56 16.70
CA GLY A 116 -1.70 -8.89 16.85
C GLY A 116 -3.21 -8.76 16.78
N LEU A 117 -3.86 -9.58 15.96
CA LEU A 117 -5.29 -9.54 15.77
C LEU A 117 -5.86 -10.91 15.41
N SER A 118 -7.16 -11.03 15.60
CA SER A 118 -7.98 -12.13 15.11
C SER A 118 -9.09 -11.62 14.21
N VAL A 119 -9.37 -12.38 13.15
CA VAL A 119 -10.46 -12.09 12.20
C VAL A 119 -11.30 -13.34 12.03
N SER A 120 -12.63 -13.20 12.02
CA SER A 120 -13.56 -14.28 11.65
C SER A 120 -14.55 -13.80 10.60
N VAL A 121 -14.92 -14.70 9.68
CA VAL A 121 -16.09 -14.52 8.81
C VAL A 121 -17.24 -15.32 9.41
N ASN A 122 -18.20 -14.64 10.02
CA ASN A 122 -19.24 -15.28 10.83
C ASN A 122 -20.37 -15.85 9.97
N ARG A 123 -20.75 -15.12 8.92
CA ARG A 123 -21.86 -15.48 8.03
C ARG A 123 -21.64 -14.86 6.65
N VAL A 124 -22.11 -15.55 5.61
CA VAL A 124 -22.17 -15.04 4.24
C VAL A 124 -23.59 -15.16 3.69
N ILE A 125 -24.05 -14.10 3.04
CA ILE A 125 -25.34 -14.01 2.35
C ILE A 125 -25.06 -13.67 0.88
N ARG A 126 -25.73 -14.37 -0.04
CA ARG A 126 -25.61 -14.17 -1.48
C ARG A 126 -26.95 -13.77 -2.09
N GLY A 127 -26.90 -13.10 -3.24
CA GLY A 127 -28.09 -12.71 -3.99
C GLY A 127 -28.49 -11.26 -3.75
N ASP A 128 -29.77 -10.95 -3.90
CA ASP A 128 -30.28 -9.57 -3.81
C ASP A 128 -30.81 -9.21 -2.41
N ASP A 129 -31.06 -10.21 -1.55
CA ASP A 129 -31.54 -10.02 -0.18
C ASP A 129 -30.37 -9.67 0.76
N MET A 130 -29.98 -8.40 0.74
CA MET A 130 -28.80 -7.90 1.47
C MET A 130 -29.18 -7.39 2.87
N PRO A 131 -28.35 -7.68 3.89
CA PRO A 131 -28.58 -7.24 5.28
C PRO A 131 -28.27 -5.76 5.52
N VAL A 132 -27.83 -5.03 4.48
CA VAL A 132 -27.39 -3.64 4.52
C VAL A 132 -27.93 -2.88 3.32
N THR A 133 -28.07 -1.56 3.46
CA THR A 133 -28.48 -0.72 2.33
C THR A 133 -27.27 -0.39 1.46
N ILE A 134 -27.25 -0.89 0.23
CA ILE A 134 -26.15 -0.67 -0.72
C ILE A 134 -26.40 0.60 -1.54
N GLN A 135 -25.42 1.49 -1.56
CA GLN A 135 -25.37 2.69 -2.39
C GLN A 135 -24.10 2.71 -3.25
N GLY A 136 -24.22 3.19 -4.48
CA GLY A 136 -23.10 3.23 -5.43
C GLY A 136 -22.78 1.87 -6.06
N GLY A 137 -21.96 1.90 -7.10
CA GLY A 137 -21.69 0.72 -7.93
C GLY A 137 -22.88 0.30 -8.79
N THR A 138 -22.61 -0.50 -9.82
CA THR A 138 -23.63 -1.19 -10.63
C THR A 138 -23.33 -2.68 -10.56
N LEU A 139 -24.34 -3.49 -10.24
CA LEU A 139 -24.22 -4.93 -10.29
C LEU A 139 -24.02 -5.34 -11.76
N LYS A 140 -22.93 -6.04 -12.04
CA LYS A 140 -22.62 -6.50 -13.39
C LYS A 140 -23.54 -7.65 -13.79
N GLU A 141 -23.84 -7.74 -15.08
CA GLU A 141 -24.54 -8.90 -15.62
C GLU A 141 -23.80 -10.21 -15.24
N GLY A 142 -24.57 -11.25 -14.92
CA GLY A 142 -24.03 -12.53 -14.46
C GLY A 142 -23.40 -12.53 -13.07
N HIS A 143 -23.46 -11.41 -12.34
CA HIS A 143 -22.99 -11.30 -10.96
C HIS A 143 -24.15 -11.20 -9.97
N GLU A 144 -23.85 -11.49 -8.72
CA GLU A 144 -24.71 -11.28 -7.55
C GLU A 144 -23.89 -10.68 -6.41
N TYR A 145 -24.56 -10.11 -5.40
CA TYR A 145 -23.86 -9.67 -4.21
C TYR A 145 -23.45 -10.85 -3.34
N LEU A 146 -22.34 -10.65 -2.64
CA LEU A 146 -21.88 -11.46 -1.53
C LEU A 146 -21.61 -10.52 -0.36
N ALA A 147 -22.43 -10.63 0.68
CA ALA A 147 -22.28 -9.89 1.94
C ALA A 147 -21.74 -10.84 3.02
N ALA A 148 -20.59 -10.51 3.59
CA ALA A 148 -19.96 -11.27 4.65
C ALA A 148 -19.93 -10.45 5.95
N GLU A 149 -20.45 -11.02 7.04
CA GLU A 149 -20.31 -10.44 8.37
C GLU A 149 -18.95 -10.83 8.94
N VAL A 150 -18.14 -9.82 9.22
CA VAL A 150 -16.76 -9.98 9.68
C VAL A 150 -16.63 -9.43 11.08
N THR A 151 -15.95 -10.17 11.96
CA THR A 151 -15.48 -9.66 13.25
C THR A 151 -13.97 -9.52 13.22
N VAL A 152 -13.48 -8.38 13.70
CA VAL A 152 -12.05 -8.11 13.86
C VAL A 152 -11.80 -7.68 15.31
N ASN A 153 -10.83 -8.33 15.95
CA ASN A 153 -10.37 -7.98 17.30
C ASN A 153 -8.88 -7.66 17.26
N ILE A 154 -8.46 -6.56 17.90
CA ILE A 154 -7.03 -6.23 18.05
C ILE A 154 -6.56 -6.74 19.41
N ASP A 155 -5.87 -7.87 19.42
CA ASP A 155 -5.37 -8.49 20.65
C ASP A 155 -4.20 -7.71 21.26
N SER A 156 -3.33 -7.13 20.41
CA SER A 156 -2.15 -6.40 20.85
C SER A 156 -1.67 -5.37 19.83
N ALA A 157 -0.93 -4.37 20.32
CA ALA A 157 -0.25 -3.38 19.50
C ALA A 157 1.18 -3.20 20.01
N GLY A 158 2.12 -2.92 19.09
CA GLY A 158 3.53 -2.67 19.45
C GLY A 158 3.73 -1.48 20.41
N THR A 159 2.77 -0.56 20.50
CA THR A 159 2.72 0.51 21.50
C THR A 159 1.28 0.67 22.04
N THR A 160 1.14 1.15 23.27
CA THR A 160 -0.16 1.25 23.97
C THR A 160 -1.08 2.34 23.42
N ASP A 161 -0.55 3.29 22.66
CA ASP A 161 -1.32 4.38 22.02
C ASP A 161 -1.27 4.26 20.48
N ALA A 162 -1.30 3.03 19.98
CA ALA A 162 -1.42 2.74 18.56
C ALA A 162 -2.80 2.19 18.23
N GLN A 163 -3.35 2.71 17.14
CA GLN A 163 -4.63 2.28 16.59
C GLN A 163 -4.40 1.54 15.28
N ALA A 164 -4.98 0.34 15.16
CA ALA A 164 -5.03 -0.40 13.92
C ALA A 164 -6.10 0.21 13.01
N SER A 165 -5.75 0.49 11.75
CA SER A 165 -6.72 0.90 10.74
C SER A 165 -7.17 -0.35 9.99
N ILE A 166 -8.40 -0.79 10.24
CA ILE A 166 -9.05 -1.86 9.48
C ILE A 166 -9.77 -1.22 8.30
N SER A 167 -9.46 -1.67 7.10
CA SER A 167 -10.11 -1.21 5.89
C SER A 167 -10.56 -2.39 5.05
N ARG A 168 -11.72 -2.24 4.40
CA ARG A 168 -12.21 -3.12 3.34
C ARG A 168 -11.15 -3.43 2.27
N ASN A 169 -10.21 -2.51 2.03
CA ASN A 169 -9.11 -2.70 1.06
C ASN A 169 -8.10 -3.77 1.48
N MET A 170 -8.08 -4.14 2.76
CA MET A 170 -7.27 -5.26 3.26
C MET A 170 -7.92 -6.61 2.92
N PHE A 171 -9.18 -6.61 2.49
CA PHE A 171 -9.90 -7.81 2.11
C PHE A 171 -9.85 -8.03 0.60
N SER A 172 -9.95 -9.28 0.20
CA SER A 172 -10.08 -9.70 -1.20
C SER A 172 -11.01 -10.89 -1.29
N ILE A 173 -11.79 -10.95 -2.37
CA ILE A 173 -12.55 -12.15 -2.73
C ILE A 173 -11.80 -12.85 -3.86
N VAL A 174 -11.49 -14.12 -3.67
CA VAL A 174 -10.78 -14.95 -4.64
C VAL A 174 -11.73 -16.01 -5.15
N SER A 175 -11.92 -16.12 -6.46
CA SER A 175 -12.78 -17.14 -7.06
C SER A 175 -12.31 -18.55 -6.74
N ALA A 176 -13.19 -19.55 -6.89
CA ALA A 176 -12.80 -20.96 -6.77
C ALA A 176 -11.65 -21.34 -7.72
N SER A 177 -11.54 -20.67 -8.86
CA SER A 177 -10.44 -20.83 -9.82
C SER A 177 -9.14 -20.06 -9.47
N GLY A 178 -9.13 -19.31 -8.37
CA GLY A 178 -7.95 -18.57 -7.89
C GLY A 178 -7.79 -17.16 -8.45
N LYS A 179 -8.84 -16.58 -9.05
CA LYS A 179 -8.81 -15.22 -9.59
C LYS A 179 -9.42 -14.22 -8.61
N ASP A 180 -8.74 -13.12 -8.35
CA ASP A 180 -9.29 -12.04 -7.55
C ASP A 180 -10.48 -11.36 -8.25
N TYR A 181 -11.54 -11.14 -7.49
CA TYR A 181 -12.64 -10.28 -7.91
C TYR A 181 -12.24 -8.81 -7.78
N PRO A 182 -12.57 -7.97 -8.77
CA PRO A 182 -12.30 -6.54 -8.67
C PRO A 182 -13.15 -5.93 -7.56
N MET A 183 -12.50 -5.14 -6.70
CA MET A 183 -13.20 -4.37 -5.69
C MET A 183 -14.14 -3.36 -6.37
N THR A 184 -15.41 -3.37 -5.97
CA THR A 184 -16.39 -2.35 -6.35
C THR A 184 -16.71 -1.54 -5.11
N VAL A 185 -16.72 -0.21 -5.24
CA VAL A 185 -17.00 0.67 -4.12
C VAL A 185 -18.51 0.69 -3.88
N PHE A 186 -18.93 -0.01 -2.83
CA PHE A 186 -20.28 0.03 -2.28
C PHE A 186 -20.26 0.81 -0.96
N ILE A 187 -21.10 1.82 -0.84
CA ILE A 187 -21.34 2.52 0.43
C ILE A 187 -22.50 1.80 1.10
N HIS A 188 -22.32 1.41 2.35
CA HIS A 188 -23.37 0.83 3.16
C HIS A 188 -23.13 1.16 4.63
N ASP A 189 -24.20 1.07 5.41
CA ASP A 189 -24.14 1.16 6.85
C ASP A 189 -23.41 -0.05 7.45
N ASN A 190 -22.83 0.14 8.63
CA ASN A 190 -22.12 -0.91 9.36
C ASN A 190 -21.00 -1.61 8.55
N SER A 191 -20.16 -0.81 7.87
CA SER A 191 -18.94 -1.31 7.18
C SER A 191 -17.97 -1.99 8.14
N VAL A 192 -17.17 -2.94 7.62
CA VAL A 192 -16.01 -3.49 8.33
C VAL A 192 -14.89 -2.47 8.58
N ASP A 193 -14.92 -1.31 7.91
CA ASP A 193 -13.93 -0.24 8.13
C ASP A 193 -14.02 0.26 9.57
N ALA A 194 -12.90 0.20 10.29
CA ALA A 194 -12.83 0.61 11.68
C ALA A 194 -11.42 1.05 12.07
N ARG A 195 -11.35 1.75 13.20
CA ARG A 195 -10.10 2.15 13.82
C ARG A 195 -10.11 1.68 15.26
N LEU A 196 -9.22 0.75 15.59
CA LEU A 196 -9.31 -0.06 16.81
C LEU A 196 -8.01 0.01 17.62
N TYR A 197 -8.12 0.29 18.90
CA TYR A 197 -7.02 0.11 19.85
C TYR A 197 -6.96 -1.36 20.31
N ALA A 198 -5.84 -1.76 20.91
CA ALA A 198 -5.75 -3.08 21.53
C ALA A 198 -6.87 -3.31 22.56
N GLY A 199 -7.46 -4.50 22.55
CA GLY A 199 -8.63 -4.90 23.33
C GLY A 199 -9.98 -4.53 22.70
N ALA A 200 -10.01 -3.77 21.60
CA ALA A 200 -11.25 -3.42 20.92
C ALA A 200 -11.65 -4.48 19.87
N GLU A 201 -12.97 -4.67 19.74
CA GLU A 201 -13.59 -5.50 18.71
C GLU A 201 -14.49 -4.64 17.83
N HIS A 202 -14.56 -4.97 16.55
CA HIS A 202 -15.55 -4.44 15.62
C HIS A 202 -16.22 -5.57 14.85
N ARG A 203 -17.53 -5.44 14.63
CA ARG A 203 -18.30 -6.30 13.75
C ARG A 203 -18.96 -5.46 12.68
N GLY A 204 -18.72 -5.82 11.42
CA GLY A 204 -19.27 -5.10 10.28
C GLY A 204 -19.41 -5.98 9.05
N TRP A 205 -19.95 -5.40 7.99
CA TRP A 205 -20.21 -6.07 6.73
C TRP A 205 -19.12 -5.76 5.70
N LEU A 206 -18.81 -6.78 4.90
CA LEU A 206 -18.01 -6.69 3.70
C LEU A 206 -18.89 -7.07 2.51
N VAL A 207 -19.03 -6.19 1.53
CA VAL A 207 -19.90 -6.41 0.36
C VAL A 207 -19.09 -6.40 -0.93
N TYR A 208 -19.20 -7.48 -1.70
CA TYR A 208 -18.64 -7.61 -3.05
C TYR A 208 -19.71 -8.06 -4.04
N GLN A 209 -19.37 -7.98 -5.32
CA GLN A 209 -20.09 -8.70 -6.37
C GLN A 209 -19.23 -9.88 -6.87
N VAL A 210 -19.84 -11.05 -6.99
CA VAL A 210 -19.19 -12.29 -7.45
C VAL A 210 -19.99 -12.90 -8.60
N ARG A 211 -19.39 -13.81 -9.39
CA ARG A 211 -20.16 -14.49 -10.45
C ARG A 211 -21.17 -15.45 -9.82
N LYS A 212 -22.36 -15.52 -10.39
CA LYS A 212 -23.44 -16.44 -9.94
C LYS A 212 -23.03 -17.92 -10.00
N ASP A 213 -22.17 -18.28 -10.94
CA ASP A 213 -21.69 -19.66 -11.13
C ASP A 213 -20.45 -20.02 -10.30
N ASP A 214 -19.88 -19.08 -9.55
CA ASP A 214 -18.78 -19.35 -8.63
C ASP A 214 -19.35 -19.79 -7.28
N ALA A 215 -19.45 -21.11 -7.07
CA ALA A 215 -20.10 -21.68 -5.90
C ALA A 215 -19.29 -21.54 -4.60
N ALA A 216 -17.97 -21.35 -4.70
CA ALA A 216 -17.07 -21.41 -3.54
C ALA A 216 -15.92 -20.39 -3.64
N PRO A 217 -16.19 -19.08 -3.75
CA PRO A 217 -15.15 -18.09 -3.59
C PRO A 217 -14.61 -18.11 -2.14
N LEU A 218 -13.41 -17.58 -1.94
CA LEU A 218 -12.78 -17.42 -0.63
C LEU A 218 -12.65 -15.95 -0.28
N ILE A 219 -12.70 -15.63 1.02
CA ILE A 219 -12.32 -14.32 1.54
C ILE A 219 -10.88 -14.43 2.04
N ALA A 220 -10.04 -13.48 1.65
CA ALA A 220 -8.70 -13.30 2.19
C ALA A 220 -8.58 -11.94 2.87
N PHE A 221 -7.85 -11.87 3.99
CA PHE A 221 -7.54 -10.64 4.69
C PHE A 221 -6.02 -10.46 4.82
N ALA A 222 -5.54 -9.23 4.61
CA ALA A 222 -4.16 -8.80 4.79
C ALA A 222 -3.11 -9.59 3.98
N ARG A 223 -3.45 -10.06 2.76
CA ARG A 223 -2.44 -10.60 1.83
C ARG A 223 -1.40 -9.54 1.48
N ASP A 224 -0.18 -9.97 1.18
CA ASP A 224 0.83 -9.07 0.61
C ASP A 224 0.49 -8.67 -0.83
N ASP A 225 1.28 -7.76 -1.39
CA ASP A 225 1.13 -7.24 -2.76
C ASP A 225 1.30 -8.32 -3.86
N GLN A 226 1.91 -9.45 -3.52
CA GLN A 226 2.08 -10.62 -4.38
C GLN A 226 0.99 -11.69 -4.14
N GLY A 227 0.00 -11.41 -3.28
CA GLY A 227 -1.08 -12.33 -2.94
C GLY A 227 -0.69 -13.48 -2.02
N ARG A 228 0.47 -13.41 -1.36
CA ARG A 228 0.96 -14.42 -0.39
C ARG A 228 0.48 -14.07 1.02
N GLY A 229 0.55 -15.07 1.90
CA GLY A 229 0.11 -14.92 3.29
C GLY A 229 -1.39 -14.66 3.37
N GLY A 230 -1.80 -13.89 4.37
CA GLY A 230 -3.17 -13.50 4.64
C GLY A 230 -3.97 -14.55 5.41
N PHE A 231 -5.11 -14.11 5.95
CA PHE A 231 -6.03 -14.95 6.69
C PHE A 231 -7.11 -15.39 5.70
N TRP A 232 -7.37 -16.69 5.62
CA TRP A 232 -8.21 -17.28 4.56
C TRP A 232 -9.46 -17.91 5.15
N PHE A 233 -10.61 -17.62 4.54
CA PHE A 233 -11.92 -18.05 5.02
C PHE A 233 -12.77 -18.59 3.87
N LYS A 234 -13.55 -19.65 4.15
CA LYS A 234 -14.61 -20.13 3.28
C LYS A 234 -15.75 -19.11 3.21
N THR A 235 -16.55 -19.19 2.16
CA THR A 235 -17.81 -18.43 2.02
C THR A 235 -19.06 -19.31 2.09
N ASN A 236 -18.86 -20.63 2.15
CA ASN A 236 -19.88 -21.64 2.27
C ASN A 236 -19.55 -22.60 3.43
N LYS A 237 -20.57 -23.36 3.86
CA LYS A 237 -20.41 -24.43 4.84
C LYS A 237 -19.78 -25.66 4.20
#